data_AF-A0A4Z0E3P4-F1
#
_entry.id   AF-A0A4Z0E3P4-F1
#
_cell.length_a   1.000
_cell.length_b   1.000
_cell.length_c   1.000
_cell.angle_alpha   90.00
_cell.angle_beta   90.00
_cell.angle_gamma   90.00
#
_symmetry.space_group_name_H-M   'P 1'
#
loop_
_entity.id
_entity.type
_entity.pdbx_description
1 polymer ?
#
loop_
_entity_poly.entity_id
_entity_poly.type
_entity_poly.pdbx_seq_one_letter_code
_entity_poly.pdbx_strand_id
1 'polypeptide(L)'
;MRNDDDRGGGRNPDPEFTDADAAGDEASAAFAALRATVEGLATDLGGEMSVIRRGVEAAFDRFERQGAVVDYGTDLARLTQGLATVGERLRAVEQSPLLRHSAEHYARVMESRAEGLVQMAVQGLERQTKDMERVRGQLAAHVEGVRERRRQNLWLGGVGGATFLAGVLAVLFLPRVLPGPVEMSVAATVLSSDRWRAGAALMQSGSAGGWQAIVDASSLVKANREVLSGCREAAAKAGKEQRCTINVPVQ
;
A
#
# COMPACT_ATOMS: atom_id res chain seq x y z
N MET A 1 72.88 7.28 -42.99
CA MET A 1 72.54 8.64 -43.46
C MET A 1 71.06 8.83 -43.10
N ARG A 2 70.72 9.45 -41.95
CA ARG A 2 70.60 10.91 -41.69
C ARG A 2 69.53 11.53 -42.62
N ASN A 3 68.48 12.23 -42.21
CA ASN A 3 67.97 12.75 -40.93
C ASN A 3 66.47 13.07 -41.10
N ASP A 4 65.75 13.10 -39.97
CA ASP A 4 64.85 14.16 -39.47
C ASP A 4 64.30 15.23 -40.44
N ASP A 5 62.99 15.51 -40.40
CA ASP A 5 62.48 16.69 -39.65
C ASP A 5 60.95 16.88 -39.72
N ASP A 6 60.40 17.01 -38.52
CA ASP A 6 59.23 17.74 -38.04
C ASP A 6 58.35 18.60 -38.97
N ARG A 7 57.03 18.54 -38.71
CA ARG A 7 56.22 19.74 -38.40
C ARG A 7 54.89 19.42 -37.73
N GLY A 8 54.74 19.90 -36.49
CA GLY A 8 53.47 19.96 -35.79
C GLY A 8 52.55 21.10 -36.28
N GLY A 9 51.28 21.02 -35.90
CA GLY A 9 50.29 22.07 -36.05
C GLY A 9 49.02 21.72 -35.27
N GLY A 10 48.81 22.40 -34.14
CA GLY A 10 47.74 22.09 -33.19
C GLY A 10 46.33 22.46 -33.63
N ARG A 11 45.34 21.87 -32.95
CA ARG A 11 43.96 22.36 -32.90
C ARG A 11 43.38 22.09 -31.49
N ASN A 12 42.78 23.14 -30.93
CA ASN A 12 42.17 23.25 -29.61
C ASN A 12 41.31 22.05 -29.17
N PRO A 13 41.21 21.78 -27.85
CA PRO A 13 40.16 20.96 -27.28
C PRO A 13 38.87 21.78 -27.02
N ASP A 14 37.76 21.05 -26.98
CA ASP A 14 36.40 21.35 -26.45
C ASP A 14 35.29 21.57 -27.50
N PRO A 15 34.04 21.06 -27.29
CA PRO A 15 33.49 20.56 -26.02
C PRO A 15 32.90 19.13 -26.03
N GLU A 16 32.72 18.60 -24.83
CA GLU A 16 31.93 17.45 -24.40
C GLU A 16 30.60 17.26 -25.18
N PHE A 17 30.50 16.18 -25.95
CA PHE A 17 29.26 15.59 -26.48
C PHE A 17 29.37 14.07 -26.33
N THR A 18 28.96 13.51 -25.19
CA THR A 18 29.01 12.04 -24.99
C THR A 18 27.69 11.43 -24.53
N ASP A 19 26.75 12.23 -24.03
CA ASP A 19 25.53 11.67 -23.42
C ASP A 19 24.33 11.63 -24.38
N ALA A 20 24.29 12.47 -25.42
CA ALA A 20 23.20 12.49 -26.40
C ALA A 20 23.35 11.42 -27.49
N ASP A 21 24.59 11.14 -27.92
CA ASP A 21 24.87 10.17 -28.98
C ASP A 21 24.72 8.73 -28.48
N ALA A 22 25.12 8.45 -27.22
CA ALA A 22 24.93 7.14 -26.60
C ALA A 22 23.44 6.78 -26.42
N ALA A 23 22.59 7.76 -26.10
CA ALA A 23 21.13 7.57 -25.99
C ALA A 23 20.46 7.36 -27.37
N GLY A 24 20.99 8.00 -28.41
CA GLY A 24 20.55 7.79 -29.81
C GLY A 24 20.87 6.38 -30.32
N ASP A 25 22.05 5.87 -29.96
CA ASP A 25 22.49 4.52 -30.34
C ASP A 25 21.63 3.44 -29.68
N GLU A 26 21.28 3.58 -28.39
CA GLU A 26 20.40 2.63 -27.68
C GLU A 26 18.97 2.62 -28.26
N ALA A 27 18.42 3.80 -28.59
CA ALA A 27 17.12 3.89 -29.24
C ALA A 27 17.13 3.23 -30.64
N SER A 28 18.20 3.44 -31.42
CA SER A 28 18.35 2.83 -32.74
C SER A 28 18.42 1.29 -32.66
N ALA A 29 19.12 0.77 -31.64
CA ALA A 29 19.22 -0.66 -31.37
C ALA A 29 17.85 -1.27 -30.99
N ALA A 30 17.06 -0.55 -30.19
CA ALA A 30 15.70 -0.98 -29.83
C ALA A 30 14.77 -1.03 -31.05
N PHE A 31 14.83 -0.03 -31.95
CA PHE A 31 14.05 -0.04 -33.19
C PHE A 31 14.49 -1.16 -34.15
N ALA A 32 15.79 -1.45 -34.22
CA ALA A 32 16.30 -2.57 -35.01
C ALA A 32 15.81 -3.92 -34.48
N ALA A 33 15.80 -4.10 -33.14
CA ALA A 33 15.25 -5.30 -32.50
C ALA A 33 13.74 -5.47 -32.77
N LEU A 34 12.98 -4.37 -32.66
CA LEU A 34 11.54 -4.40 -32.97
C LEU A 34 11.29 -4.77 -34.44
N ARG A 35 12.06 -4.19 -35.36
CA ARG A 35 11.96 -4.50 -36.79
C ARG A 35 12.21 -5.97 -37.08
N ALA A 36 13.29 -6.54 -36.51
CA ALA A 36 13.59 -7.95 -36.66
C ALA A 36 12.45 -8.85 -36.13
N THR A 37 11.82 -8.45 -35.03
CA THR A 37 10.67 -9.17 -34.47
C THR A 37 9.45 -9.12 -35.41
N VAL A 38 9.14 -7.96 -35.97
CA VAL A 38 8.02 -7.78 -36.92
C VAL A 38 8.26 -8.56 -38.21
N GLU A 39 9.49 -8.56 -38.75
CA GLU A 39 9.86 -9.35 -39.93
C GLU A 39 9.73 -10.87 -39.65
N GLY A 40 10.05 -11.31 -38.43
CA GLY A 40 9.79 -12.67 -37.96
C GLY A 40 8.30 -13.03 -37.97
N LEU A 41 7.44 -12.19 -37.37
CA LEU A 41 5.99 -12.42 -37.34
C LEU A 41 5.37 -12.42 -38.75
N ALA A 42 5.81 -11.52 -39.64
CA ALA A 42 5.30 -11.44 -41.00
C ALA A 42 5.60 -12.71 -41.79
N THR A 43 6.78 -13.30 -41.58
CA THR A 43 7.19 -14.55 -42.23
C THR A 43 6.37 -15.73 -41.71
N ASP A 44 6.15 -15.80 -40.40
CA ASP A 44 5.35 -16.86 -39.77
C ASP A 44 3.88 -16.83 -40.22
N LEU A 45 3.26 -15.65 -40.22
CA LEU A 45 1.90 -15.45 -40.69
C LEU A 45 1.73 -15.83 -42.18
N GLY A 46 2.73 -15.52 -43.00
CA GLY A 46 2.76 -15.96 -44.41
C GLY A 46 2.80 -17.49 -44.53
N GLY A 47 3.55 -18.15 -43.65
CA GLY A 47 3.56 -19.60 -43.52
C GLY A 47 2.20 -20.17 -43.18
N GLU A 48 1.55 -19.66 -42.13
CA GLU A 48 0.22 -20.11 -41.69
C GLU A 48 -0.86 -19.92 -42.76
N MET A 49 -0.89 -18.75 -43.43
CA MET A 49 -1.87 -18.47 -44.48
C MET A 49 -1.75 -19.44 -45.67
N SER A 50 -0.52 -19.88 -45.99
CA SER A 50 -0.27 -20.88 -47.02
C SER A 50 -0.77 -22.28 -46.62
N VAL A 51 -0.74 -22.60 -45.34
CA VAL A 51 -1.26 -23.87 -44.79
C VAL A 51 -2.78 -23.85 -44.83
N ILE A 52 -3.41 -22.74 -44.42
CA ILE A 52 -4.87 -22.56 -44.49
C ILE A 52 -5.36 -22.72 -45.93
N ARG A 53 -4.74 -22.04 -46.90
CA ARG A 53 -5.12 -22.16 -48.31
C ARG A 53 -5.08 -23.60 -48.81
N ARG A 54 -3.98 -24.32 -48.54
CA ARG A 54 -3.85 -25.75 -48.91
C ARG A 54 -4.88 -26.63 -48.21
N GLY A 55 -5.17 -26.35 -46.93
CA GLY A 55 -6.20 -27.07 -46.17
C GLY A 55 -7.59 -26.89 -46.77
N VAL A 56 -7.92 -25.67 -47.18
CA VAL A 56 -9.19 -25.33 -47.84
C VAL A 56 -9.29 -26.00 -49.21
N GLU A 57 -8.26 -25.89 -50.05
CA GLU A 57 -8.22 -26.55 -51.37
C GLU A 57 -8.41 -28.07 -51.22
N ALA A 58 -7.71 -28.71 -50.27
CA ALA A 58 -7.86 -30.15 -50.00
C ALA A 58 -9.22 -30.55 -49.42
N ALA A 59 -9.93 -29.64 -48.73
CA ALA A 59 -11.27 -29.87 -48.23
C ALA A 59 -12.30 -29.80 -49.37
N PHE A 60 -12.19 -28.81 -50.25
CA PHE A 60 -13.04 -28.68 -51.43
C PHE A 60 -12.86 -29.85 -52.40
N ASP A 61 -11.62 -30.28 -52.66
CA ASP A 61 -11.32 -31.45 -53.48
C ASP A 61 -12.00 -32.73 -52.95
N ARG A 62 -12.07 -32.88 -51.62
CA ARG A 62 -12.76 -33.99 -50.96
C ARG A 62 -14.28 -33.88 -51.09
N PHE A 63 -14.80 -32.67 -50.97
CA PHE A 63 -16.23 -32.39 -51.09
C PHE A 63 -16.73 -32.67 -52.51
N GLU A 64 -15.99 -32.25 -53.53
CA GLU A 64 -16.33 -32.52 -54.93
C GLU A 64 -16.35 -34.01 -55.26
N ARG A 65 -15.40 -34.80 -54.72
CA ARG A 65 -15.39 -36.26 -54.87
C ARG A 65 -16.57 -36.95 -54.18
N GLN A 66 -17.17 -36.34 -53.15
CA GLN A 66 -18.34 -36.85 -52.44
C GLN A 66 -19.67 -36.45 -53.11
N GLY A 67 -19.65 -35.49 -54.05
CA GLY A 67 -20.81 -34.99 -54.78
C GLY A 67 -21.35 -35.95 -55.85
N ALA A 68 -21.53 -37.23 -55.53
CA ALA A 68 -22.36 -38.10 -56.36
C ALA A 68 -23.82 -37.66 -56.23
N VAL A 69 -24.50 -37.43 -57.35
CA VAL A 69 -25.91 -37.00 -57.41
C VAL A 69 -26.78 -37.98 -56.60
N VAL A 70 -27.23 -37.55 -55.42
CA VAL A 70 -28.18 -38.30 -54.60
C VAL A 70 -29.57 -38.13 -55.20
N ASP A 71 -30.17 -39.23 -55.65
CA ASP A 71 -31.53 -39.21 -56.19
C ASP A 71 -32.57 -39.14 -55.06
N TYR A 72 -32.87 -37.90 -54.64
CA TYR A 72 -33.89 -37.60 -53.64
C TYR A 72 -35.32 -37.92 -54.10
N GLY A 73 -35.55 -38.22 -55.40
CA GLY A 73 -36.89 -38.47 -55.92
C GLY A 73 -37.52 -39.73 -55.32
N THR A 74 -36.72 -40.80 -55.18
CA THR A 74 -37.19 -42.06 -54.62
C THR A 74 -37.47 -41.94 -53.11
N ASP A 75 -36.64 -41.20 -52.38
CA ASP A 75 -36.83 -41.00 -50.94
C ASP A 75 -37.99 -40.05 -50.64
N LEU A 76 -38.18 -39.00 -51.44
CA LEU A 76 -39.33 -38.10 -51.32
C LEU A 76 -40.65 -38.83 -51.59
N ALA A 77 -40.67 -39.73 -52.58
CA ALA A 77 -41.83 -40.58 -52.85
C ALA A 77 -42.16 -41.50 -51.66
N ARG A 78 -41.15 -42.13 -51.04
CA ARG A 78 -41.36 -42.92 -49.82
C ARG A 78 -41.85 -42.08 -48.64
N LEU A 79 -41.32 -40.87 -48.47
CA LEU A 79 -41.75 -39.96 -47.40
C LEU A 79 -43.21 -39.54 -47.59
N THR A 80 -43.62 -39.14 -48.80
CA THR A 80 -45.01 -38.76 -49.06
C THR A 80 -45.99 -39.93 -48.84
N GLN A 81 -45.61 -41.14 -49.22
CA GLN A 81 -46.41 -42.34 -48.96
C GLN A 81 -46.49 -42.69 -47.46
N GLY A 82 -45.39 -42.51 -46.73
CA GLY A 82 -45.34 -42.64 -45.28
C GLY A 82 -46.27 -41.62 -44.59
N LEU A 83 -46.22 -40.35 -45.00
CA LEU A 83 -47.11 -39.31 -44.48
C LEU A 83 -48.58 -39.58 -44.78
N ALA A 84 -48.92 -40.08 -45.98
CA ALA A 84 -50.30 -40.44 -46.30
C ALA A 84 -50.84 -41.54 -45.38
N THR A 85 -50.03 -42.57 -45.12
CA THR A 85 -50.39 -43.69 -44.22
C THR A 85 -50.54 -43.20 -42.77
N VAL A 86 -49.65 -42.31 -42.31
CA VAL A 86 -49.76 -41.69 -40.99
C VAL A 86 -51.01 -40.83 -40.90
N GLY A 87 -51.35 -40.07 -41.94
CA GLY A 87 -52.55 -39.25 -41.99
C GLY A 87 -53.85 -40.05 -41.90
N GLU A 88 -53.93 -41.21 -42.54
CA GLU A 88 -55.07 -42.12 -42.38
C GLU A 88 -55.17 -42.68 -40.97
N ARG A 89 -54.05 -43.12 -40.39
CA ARG A 89 -54.02 -43.63 -39.01
C ARG A 89 -54.37 -42.55 -37.99
N LEU A 90 -53.93 -41.31 -38.20
CA LEU A 90 -54.26 -40.19 -37.34
C LEU A 90 -55.76 -39.90 -37.36
N ARG A 91 -56.40 -39.91 -38.54
CA ARG A 91 -57.85 -39.74 -38.65
C ARG A 91 -58.62 -40.85 -37.95
N ALA A 92 -58.15 -42.10 -38.04
CA ALA A 92 -58.75 -43.22 -37.32
C ALA A 92 -58.59 -43.09 -35.79
N VAL A 93 -57.46 -42.53 -35.33
CA VAL A 93 -57.19 -42.27 -33.90
C VAL A 93 -58.00 -41.07 -33.38
N GLU A 94 -58.15 -40.01 -34.17
CA GLU A 94 -58.95 -38.82 -33.86
C GLU A 94 -60.44 -39.16 -33.67
N GLN A 95 -60.94 -40.12 -34.45
CA GLN A 95 -62.31 -40.63 -34.31
C GLN A 95 -62.49 -41.61 -33.13
N SER A 96 -61.40 -42.02 -32.46
CA SER A 96 -61.48 -42.99 -31.38
C SER A 96 -61.75 -42.31 -30.01
N PRO A 97 -62.70 -42.80 -29.21
CA PRO A 97 -63.01 -42.26 -27.88
C PRO A 97 -61.88 -42.45 -26.85
N LEU A 98 -60.79 -43.14 -27.22
CA LEU A 98 -59.62 -43.35 -26.38
C LEU A 98 -58.85 -42.05 -26.07
N LEU A 99 -58.87 -41.06 -26.97
CA LEU A 99 -58.17 -39.79 -26.75
C LEU A 99 -58.82 -38.92 -25.68
N ARG A 100 -60.15 -38.96 -25.54
CA ARG A 100 -60.85 -38.19 -24.51
C ARG A 100 -60.56 -38.75 -23.12
N HIS A 101 -60.63 -40.07 -22.98
CA HIS A 101 -60.35 -40.72 -21.71
C HIS A 101 -58.85 -40.69 -21.34
N SER A 102 -57.95 -40.69 -22.32
CA SER A 102 -56.51 -40.55 -22.06
C SER A 102 -56.14 -39.13 -21.64
N ALA A 103 -56.72 -38.10 -22.27
CA ALA A 103 -56.49 -36.70 -21.89
C ALA A 103 -56.89 -36.41 -20.45
N GLU A 104 -58.05 -36.90 -19.99
CA GLU A 104 -58.46 -36.79 -18.59
C GLU A 104 -57.53 -37.55 -17.64
N HIS A 105 -57.04 -38.71 -18.04
CA HIS A 105 -56.09 -39.48 -17.24
C HIS A 105 -54.74 -38.75 -17.10
N TYR A 106 -54.21 -38.19 -18.18
CA TYR A 106 -52.99 -37.37 -18.13
C TYR A 106 -53.19 -36.08 -17.35
N ALA A 107 -54.35 -35.42 -17.45
CA ALA A 107 -54.67 -34.22 -16.65
C ALA A 107 -54.61 -34.51 -15.15
N ARG A 108 -55.26 -35.59 -14.68
CA ARG A 108 -55.25 -35.98 -13.25
C ARG A 108 -53.86 -36.41 -12.76
N VAL A 109 -53.08 -37.09 -13.60
CA VAL A 109 -51.69 -37.47 -13.28
C VAL A 109 -50.78 -36.24 -13.24
N MET A 110 -51.02 -35.24 -14.09
CA MET A 110 -50.27 -33.98 -14.06
C MET A 110 -50.63 -33.13 -12.84
N GLU A 111 -51.90 -33.00 -12.47
CA GLU A 111 -52.32 -32.27 -11.27
C GLU A 111 -51.68 -32.86 -10.01
N SER A 112 -51.77 -34.18 -9.81
CA SER A 112 -51.19 -34.85 -8.64
C SER A 112 -49.66 -34.76 -8.56
N ARG A 113 -48.95 -34.76 -9.70
CA ARG A 113 -47.49 -34.55 -9.72
C ARG A 113 -47.11 -33.07 -9.59
N ALA A 114 -47.89 -32.17 -10.16
CA ALA A 114 -47.68 -30.73 -10.03
C ALA A 114 -47.84 -30.29 -8.57
N GLU A 115 -48.86 -30.78 -7.85
CA GLU A 115 -49.03 -30.51 -6.42
C GLU A 115 -47.83 -30.98 -5.59
N GLY A 116 -47.32 -32.18 -5.85
CA GLY A 116 -46.13 -32.71 -5.17
C GLY A 116 -44.87 -31.89 -5.45
N LEU A 117 -44.65 -31.48 -6.71
CA LEU A 117 -43.52 -30.63 -7.09
C LEU A 117 -43.63 -29.22 -6.52
N VAL A 118 -44.82 -28.63 -6.53
CA VAL A 118 -45.08 -27.31 -5.94
C VAL A 118 -44.85 -27.36 -4.43
N GLN A 119 -45.33 -28.39 -3.74
CA GLN A 119 -45.07 -28.54 -2.30
C GLN A 119 -43.57 -28.69 -2.01
N MET A 120 -42.84 -29.49 -2.78
CA MET A 120 -41.38 -29.62 -2.61
C MET A 120 -40.65 -28.31 -2.91
N ALA A 121 -41.04 -27.58 -3.95
CA ALA A 121 -40.47 -26.29 -4.31
C ALA A 121 -40.76 -25.23 -3.22
N VAL A 122 -41.99 -25.18 -2.71
CA VAL A 122 -42.39 -24.28 -1.62
C VAL A 122 -41.63 -24.61 -0.33
N GLN A 123 -41.52 -25.90 0.03
CA GLN A 123 -40.73 -26.32 1.19
C GLN A 123 -39.23 -26.02 1.02
N GLY A 124 -38.69 -26.17 -0.20
CA GLY A 124 -37.32 -25.80 -0.53
C GLY A 124 -37.08 -24.30 -0.42
N LEU A 125 -37.99 -23.48 -0.95
CA LEU A 125 -37.97 -22.03 -0.82
C LEU A 125 -38.03 -21.60 0.65
N GLU A 126 -38.96 -22.17 1.43
CA GLU A 126 -39.13 -21.79 2.83
C GLU A 126 -37.88 -22.10 3.67
N ARG A 127 -37.21 -23.23 3.38
CA ARG A 127 -35.92 -23.58 4.00
C ARG A 127 -34.81 -22.60 3.60
N GLN A 128 -34.68 -22.26 2.31
CA GLN A 128 -33.72 -21.27 1.84
C GLN A 128 -33.96 -19.88 2.41
N THR A 129 -35.23 -19.46 2.51
CA THR A 129 -35.59 -18.16 3.10
C THR A 129 -35.23 -18.13 4.58
N LYS A 130 -35.51 -19.19 5.35
CA LYS A 130 -35.10 -19.29 6.76
C LYS A 130 -33.58 -19.26 6.95
N ASP A 131 -32.84 -19.87 6.02
CA ASP A 131 -31.38 -19.85 6.05
C ASP A 131 -30.82 -18.46 5.69
N MET A 132 -31.41 -17.79 4.70
CA MET A 132 -31.11 -16.40 4.38
C MET A 132 -31.46 -15.44 5.52
N GLU A 133 -32.58 -15.65 6.23
CA GLU A 133 -32.95 -14.86 7.40
C GLU A 133 -31.91 -15.01 8.53
N ARG A 134 -31.42 -16.24 8.76
CA ARG A 134 -30.33 -16.50 9.72
C ARG A 134 -29.02 -15.84 9.31
N VAL A 135 -28.62 -16.00 8.05
CA VAL A 135 -27.40 -15.38 7.51
C VAL A 135 -27.51 -13.86 7.55
N ARG A 136 -28.67 -13.29 7.19
CA ARG A 136 -28.95 -11.84 7.32
C ARG A 136 -28.93 -11.37 8.76
N GLY A 137 -29.47 -12.14 9.71
CA GLY A 137 -29.40 -11.81 11.13
C GLY A 137 -27.96 -11.81 11.66
N GLN A 138 -27.15 -12.78 11.24
CA GLN A 138 -25.71 -12.83 11.58
C GLN A 138 -24.92 -11.69 10.92
N LEU A 139 -25.23 -11.35 9.67
CA LEU A 139 -24.62 -10.23 8.96
C LEU A 139 -25.06 -8.88 9.57
N ALA A 140 -26.32 -8.72 9.92
CA ALA A 140 -26.83 -7.52 10.59
C ALA A 140 -26.17 -7.32 11.95
N ALA A 141 -26.02 -8.39 12.75
CA ALA A 141 -25.27 -8.36 14.00
C ALA A 141 -23.79 -7.98 13.80
N HIS A 142 -23.18 -8.38 12.67
CA HIS A 142 -21.82 -7.96 12.32
C HIS A 142 -21.75 -6.52 11.79
N VAL A 143 -22.73 -6.07 11.00
CA VAL A 143 -22.73 -4.76 10.33
C VAL A 143 -23.17 -3.62 11.25
N GLU A 144 -24.11 -3.85 12.17
CA GLU A 144 -24.49 -2.87 13.20
C GLU A 144 -23.33 -2.60 14.18
N GLY A 145 -22.48 -3.60 14.42
CA GLY A 145 -21.30 -3.47 15.26
C GLY A 145 -20.16 -2.63 14.66
N VAL A 146 -20.05 -2.50 13.32
CA VAL A 146 -18.89 -1.84 12.69
C VAL A 146 -19.04 -0.33 12.58
N ARG A 147 -20.27 0.18 12.33
CA ARG A 147 -20.50 1.63 12.23
C ARG A 147 -20.35 2.33 13.58
N GLU A 148 -20.82 1.71 14.66
CA GLU A 148 -20.72 2.28 16.00
C GLU A 148 -19.30 2.19 16.57
N ARG A 149 -18.60 1.05 16.37
CA ARG A 149 -17.21 0.89 16.80
C ARG A 149 -16.24 1.84 16.13
N ARG A 150 -16.44 2.17 14.85
CA ARG A 150 -15.55 3.13 14.16
C ARG A 150 -15.72 4.54 14.73
N ARG A 151 -16.94 4.95 15.07
CA ARG A 151 -17.21 6.26 15.68
C ARG A 151 -16.68 6.34 17.11
N GLN A 152 -16.85 5.28 17.89
CA GLN A 152 -16.27 5.18 19.24
C GLN A 152 -14.74 5.17 19.22
N ASN A 153 -14.11 4.40 18.31
CA ASN A 153 -12.64 4.37 18.19
C ASN A 153 -12.07 5.68 17.66
N LEU A 154 -12.77 6.38 16.76
CA LEU A 154 -12.37 7.72 16.32
C LEU A 154 -12.44 8.74 17.46
N TRP A 155 -13.46 8.64 18.33
CA TRP A 155 -13.59 9.51 19.48
C TRP A 155 -12.52 9.21 20.55
N LEU A 156 -12.29 7.92 20.85
CA LEU A 156 -11.22 7.49 21.76
C LEU A 156 -9.82 7.84 21.23
N GLY A 157 -9.58 7.66 19.92
CA GLY A 157 -8.33 8.05 19.27
C GLY A 157 -8.15 9.58 19.23
N GLY A 158 -9.24 10.33 18.99
CA GLY A 158 -9.23 11.79 19.01
C GLY A 158 -8.95 12.36 20.41
N VAL A 159 -9.61 11.82 21.44
CA VAL A 159 -9.37 12.22 22.84
C VAL A 159 -7.96 11.84 23.28
N GLY A 160 -7.50 10.62 22.98
CA GLY A 160 -6.14 10.18 23.29
C GLY A 160 -5.06 11.01 22.58
N GLY A 161 -5.28 11.34 21.30
CA GLY A 161 -4.39 12.22 20.55
C GLY A 161 -4.35 13.64 21.11
N ALA A 162 -5.52 14.20 21.44
CA ALA A 162 -5.63 15.53 22.02
C ALA A 162 -4.97 15.63 23.40
N THR A 163 -5.15 14.64 24.28
CA THR A 163 -4.51 14.63 25.61
C THR A 163 -3.00 14.46 25.51
N PHE A 164 -2.52 13.59 24.61
CA PHE A 164 -1.08 13.45 24.36
C PHE A 164 -0.46 14.75 23.85
N LEU A 165 -1.07 15.38 22.85
CA LEU A 165 -0.61 16.67 22.32
C LEU A 165 -0.63 17.75 23.40
N ALA A 166 -1.69 17.83 24.20
CA ALA A 166 -1.76 18.78 25.32
C ALA A 166 -0.67 18.53 26.37
N GLY A 167 -0.37 17.26 26.70
CA GLY A 167 0.70 16.88 27.61
C GLY A 167 2.09 17.27 27.10
N VAL A 168 2.38 17.01 25.82
CA VAL A 168 3.64 17.44 25.17
C VAL A 168 3.76 18.96 25.18
N LEU A 169 2.68 19.66 24.82
CA LEU A 169 2.67 21.11 24.78
C LEU A 169 2.82 21.70 26.19
N ALA A 170 2.22 21.08 27.21
CA ALA A 170 2.45 21.43 28.60
C ALA A 170 3.92 21.24 28.99
N VAL A 171 4.57 20.10 28.73
CA VAL A 171 6.00 19.91 29.08
C VAL A 171 6.89 20.95 28.39
N LEU A 172 6.57 21.37 27.16
CA LEU A 172 7.36 22.35 26.42
C LEU A 172 7.11 23.81 26.84
N PHE A 173 5.87 24.17 27.20
CA PHE A 173 5.49 25.55 27.53
C PHE A 173 5.44 25.84 29.04
N LEU A 174 5.19 24.84 29.88
CA LEU A 174 5.11 25.00 31.33
C LEU A 174 6.40 25.58 31.93
N PRO A 175 7.62 25.22 31.47
CA PRO A 175 8.86 25.85 31.94
C PRO A 175 9.01 27.32 31.52
N ARG A 176 8.27 27.77 30.50
CA ARG A 176 8.33 29.15 29.98
C ARG A 176 7.26 30.07 30.55
N VAL A 177 6.13 29.51 31.01
CA VAL A 177 4.98 30.28 31.52
C VAL A 177 5.02 30.41 33.06
N LEU A 178 5.76 29.56 33.76
CA LEU A 178 5.96 29.68 35.21
C LEU A 178 7.23 30.50 35.51
N PRO A 179 7.12 31.78 35.93
CA PRO A 179 8.17 32.40 36.74
C PRO A 179 8.19 31.62 38.08
N GLY A 180 9.37 31.17 38.54
CA GLY A 180 9.53 30.27 39.71
C GLY A 180 8.74 30.68 40.96
N PRO A 181 8.47 29.78 41.95
CA PRO A 181 9.41 28.83 42.54
C PRO A 181 8.77 27.49 42.94
N VAL A 182 7.92 26.90 42.10
CA VAL A 182 7.31 25.57 42.40
C VAL A 182 8.30 24.40 42.33
N GLU A 183 9.55 24.66 41.92
CA GLU A 183 10.63 23.67 41.92
C GLU A 183 11.47 23.64 43.22
N MET A 184 11.30 24.59 44.15
CA MET A 184 12.28 24.71 45.25
C MET A 184 12.23 23.56 46.27
N SER A 185 11.08 22.90 46.44
CA SER A 185 10.89 21.80 47.39
C SER A 185 10.82 20.41 46.74
N VAL A 186 10.42 20.32 45.47
CA VAL A 186 10.26 19.04 44.76
C VAL A 186 11.50 18.70 43.91
N ALA A 187 12.23 19.69 43.40
CA ALA A 187 13.50 19.42 42.70
C ALA A 187 14.66 19.08 43.66
N ALA A 188 14.55 19.43 44.94
CA ALA A 188 15.55 19.10 45.97
C ALA A 188 15.51 17.62 46.38
N THR A 189 14.38 16.94 46.22
CA THR A 189 14.20 15.53 46.58
C THR A 189 14.51 14.57 45.42
N VAL A 190 14.42 15.03 44.17
CA VAL A 190 14.70 14.20 42.98
C VAL A 190 16.14 14.34 42.49
N LEU A 191 16.80 15.49 42.72
CA LEU A 191 18.17 15.73 42.30
C LEU A 191 19.12 15.62 43.49
N SER A 192 19.59 14.40 43.77
CA SER A 192 20.55 14.05 44.82
C SER A 192 21.98 14.60 44.59
N SER A 193 22.09 15.84 44.14
CA SER A 193 23.32 16.62 44.11
C SER A 193 22.94 18.07 44.36
N ASP A 194 23.45 18.64 45.46
CA ASP A 194 23.24 20.04 45.85
C ASP A 194 23.24 20.96 44.63
N ARG A 195 22.32 21.92 44.56
CA ARG A 195 22.26 22.90 43.45
C ARG A 195 23.60 23.55 43.13
N TRP A 196 24.46 23.65 44.15
CA TRP A 196 25.85 24.04 44.04
C TRP A 196 26.70 23.10 43.17
N ARG A 197 26.58 21.79 43.34
CA ARG A 197 27.25 20.77 42.51
C ARG A 197 26.74 20.78 41.06
N ALA A 198 25.44 21.00 40.87
CA ALA A 198 24.87 21.17 39.53
C ALA A 198 25.41 22.43 38.84
N GLY A 199 25.49 23.55 39.56
CA GLY A 199 26.11 24.78 39.07
C GLY A 199 27.60 24.60 38.75
N ALA A 200 28.34 23.90 39.61
CA ALA A 200 29.74 23.55 39.38
C ALA A 200 29.92 22.71 38.11
N ALA A 201 29.10 21.67 37.92
CA ALA A 201 29.14 20.83 36.73
C ALA A 201 28.84 21.63 35.45
N LEU A 202 27.86 22.56 35.50
CA LEU A 202 27.54 23.43 34.38
C LEU A 202 28.70 24.36 34.04
N MET A 203 29.29 25.03 35.03
CA MET A 203 30.44 25.92 34.83
C MET A 203 31.66 25.16 34.28
N GLN A 204 31.93 23.95 34.80
CA GLN A 204 33.00 23.09 34.30
C GLN A 204 32.75 22.64 32.86
N SER A 205 31.50 22.32 32.51
CA SER A 205 31.14 21.94 31.14
C SER A 205 31.28 23.09 30.14
N GLY A 206 31.02 24.34 30.58
CA GLY A 206 31.18 25.54 29.76
C GLY A 206 32.65 25.92 29.56
N SER A 207 33.49 25.78 30.58
CA SER A 207 34.95 25.87 30.45
C SER A 207 35.68 25.22 31.62
N ALA A 208 36.53 24.23 31.34
CA ALA A 208 37.34 23.60 32.38
C ALA A 208 38.36 24.58 32.99
N GLY A 209 39.01 25.41 32.15
CA GLY A 209 39.98 26.41 32.59
C GLY A 209 39.35 27.54 33.42
N GLY A 210 38.17 28.03 33.05
CA GLY A 210 37.46 29.05 33.81
C GLY A 210 36.97 28.54 35.16
N TRP A 211 36.50 27.29 35.22
CA TRP A 211 36.16 26.64 36.48
C TRP A 211 37.38 26.48 37.39
N GLN A 212 38.52 26.05 36.84
CA GLN A 212 39.76 25.91 37.61
C GLN A 212 40.21 27.25 38.20
N ALA A 213 40.16 28.34 37.43
CA ALA A 213 40.49 29.68 37.92
C ALA A 213 39.61 30.12 39.10
N ILE A 214 38.32 29.77 39.10
CA ILE A 214 37.39 30.05 40.21
C ILE A 214 37.76 29.21 41.45
N VAL A 215 38.10 27.93 41.26
CA VAL A 215 38.55 27.05 42.35
C VAL A 215 39.84 27.57 42.96
N ASP A 216 40.80 28.01 42.14
CA ASP A 216 42.08 28.55 42.59
C ASP A 216 41.91 29.91 43.31
N ALA A 217 41.03 30.78 42.82
CA ALA A 217 40.70 32.04 43.50
C ALA A 217 40.01 31.77 44.85
N SER A 218 39.10 30.80 44.90
CA SER A 218 38.42 30.38 46.13
C SER A 218 39.40 29.81 47.15
N SER A 219 40.36 28.98 46.71
CA SER A 219 41.39 28.42 47.58
C SER A 219 42.30 29.51 48.15
N LEU A 220 42.70 30.50 47.34
CA LEU A 220 43.49 31.66 47.77
C LEU A 220 42.73 32.52 48.80
N VAL A 221 41.44 32.80 48.57
CA VAL A 221 40.60 33.55 49.52
C VAL A 221 40.43 32.77 50.82
N LYS A 222 40.24 31.45 50.74
CA LYS A 222 40.11 30.59 51.93
C LYS A 222 41.39 30.55 52.76
N ALA A 223 42.55 30.48 52.11
CA ALA A 223 43.85 30.52 52.77
C ALA A 223 44.13 31.87 53.46
N ASN A 224 43.56 32.96 52.94
CA ASN A 224 43.76 34.32 53.45
C ASN A 224 42.52 34.89 54.17
N ARG A 225 41.60 34.02 54.63
CA ARG A 225 40.27 34.43 55.11
C ARG A 225 40.33 35.49 56.21
N GLU A 226 41.19 35.30 57.20
CA GLU A 226 41.30 36.20 58.37
C GLU A 226 41.88 37.57 57.99
N VAL A 227 42.92 37.58 57.16
CA VAL A 227 43.55 38.82 56.65
C VAL A 227 42.54 39.59 55.80
N LEU A 228 41.82 38.91 54.92
CA LEU A 228 40.81 39.52 54.05
C LEU A 228 39.60 40.03 54.84
N SER A 229 39.15 39.34 55.90
CA SER A 229 38.06 39.84 56.74
C SER A 229 38.45 41.10 57.50
N GLY A 230 39.63 41.12 58.14
CA GLY A 230 40.12 42.31 58.85
C GLY A 230 40.31 43.51 57.90
N CYS A 231 40.78 43.25 56.69
CA CYS A 231 40.89 44.25 55.64
C CYS A 231 39.55 44.82 55.16
N ARG A 232 38.54 43.97 54.99
CA ARG A 232 37.17 44.43 54.64
C ARG A 232 36.58 45.29 55.75
N GLU A 233 36.79 44.93 57.02
CA GLU A 233 36.35 45.73 58.15
C GLU A 233 37.07 47.08 58.22
N ALA A 234 38.38 47.10 57.99
CA ALA A 234 39.16 48.34 57.95
C ALA A 234 38.70 49.24 56.79
N ALA A 235 38.44 48.68 55.61
CA ALA A 235 37.92 49.41 54.47
C ALA A 235 36.52 49.98 54.74
N ALA A 236 35.64 49.19 55.38
CA ALA A 236 34.31 49.63 55.78
C ALA A 236 34.36 50.78 56.80
N LYS A 237 35.27 50.70 57.79
CA LYS A 237 35.46 51.76 58.80
C LYS A 237 36.07 53.03 58.20
N ALA A 238 36.99 52.90 57.25
CA ALA A 238 37.65 54.05 56.61
C ALA A 238 36.83 54.66 55.47
N GLY A 239 35.82 53.95 54.95
CA GLY A 239 35.03 54.36 53.78
C GLY A 239 35.86 54.49 52.49
N LYS A 240 37.03 53.84 52.43
CA LYS A 240 38.00 53.96 51.35
C LYS A 240 38.65 52.60 51.10
N GLU A 241 39.07 52.37 49.86
CA GLU A 241 39.83 51.18 49.46
C GLU A 241 41.08 50.99 50.33
N GLN A 242 41.35 49.75 50.73
CA GLN A 242 42.51 49.37 51.56
C GLN A 242 43.40 48.39 50.80
N ARG A 243 44.72 48.58 50.91
CA ARG A 243 45.71 47.62 50.40
C ARG A 243 45.98 46.58 51.46
N CYS A 244 46.00 45.32 51.03
CA CYS A 244 46.17 44.17 51.90
C CYS A 244 47.18 43.20 51.30
N THR A 245 48.13 42.77 52.13
CA THR A 245 49.12 41.77 51.74
C THR A 245 48.50 40.39 51.94
N ILE A 246 48.39 39.62 50.87
CA ILE A 246 47.93 38.23 50.92
C ILE A 246 49.11 37.29 50.73
N ASN A 247 49.00 36.10 51.32
CA ASN A 247 49.95 35.02 51.11
C ASN A 247 49.48 34.18 49.92
N VAL A 248 50.30 34.16 48.88
CA VAL A 248 50.07 33.28 47.72
C VAL A 248 50.87 32.00 47.96
N PRO A 249 50.23 30.82 48.07
CA PRO A 249 50.95 29.56 48.22
C PRO A 249 51.77 29.28 46.96
N VAL A 250 52.95 28.68 47.15
CA VAL A 250 53.79 28.21 46.04
C VAL A 250 53.05 27.07 45.34
N GLN A 251 52.83 27.20 44.03
CA GLN A 251 52.26 26.13 43.19
C GLN A 251 53.36 25.14 42.79
#